data_AF-A0A7C9EBI4-F1
#
_entry.id   AF-A0A7C9EBI4-F1
#
_cell.length_a   1.000
_cell.length_b   1.000
_cell.length_c   1.000
_cell.angle_alpha   90.00
_cell.angle_beta   90.00
_cell.angle_gamma   90.00
#
_symmetry.space_group_name_H-M   'P 1'
#
loop_
_entity.id
_entity.type
_entity.pdbx_description
1 polymer ?
#
loop_
_entity_poly.entity_id
_entity_poly.type
_entity_poly.pdbx_seq_one_letter_code
_entity_poly.pdbx_strand_id
1 'polypeptide(L)'
;FIALGYVKKYKNQSLMDAGEECLLSLAKRVLFKDVEWRGWNEFRYMGEFGMHDLAHDLAVCVAGSKLKMVESKEDELDDRVRHVSLSSEVDICLESLSKMRHLRSLL
;
A
#
# COMPACT_ATOMS: atom_id res chain seq x y z
N PHE A 1 -0.77 6.13 -1.16
CA PHE A 1 -2.01 6.76 -0.61
C PHE A 1 -2.58 7.88 -1.48
N ILE A 2 -1.76 8.81 -1.99
CA ILE A 2 -2.22 9.93 -2.83
C ILE A 2 -2.92 9.45 -4.11
N ALA A 3 -2.28 8.56 -4.89
CA ALA A 3 -2.85 8.03 -6.13
C ALA A 3 -4.17 7.26 -5.94
N LEU A 4 -4.38 6.69 -4.75
CA LEU A 4 -5.62 6.00 -4.39
C LEU A 4 -6.73 6.96 -3.93
N GLY A 5 -6.45 8.26 -3.83
CA GLY A 5 -7.40 9.26 -3.35
C GLY A 5 -7.70 9.18 -1.85
N TYR A 6 -6.87 8.48 -1.06
CA TYR A 6 -7.08 8.33 0.39
C TYR A 6 -6.60 9.53 1.21
N VAL A 7 -5.78 10.40 0.61
CA VAL A 7 -5.24 11.58 1.27
C VAL A 7 -6.19 12.75 1.05
N LYS A 8 -6.74 13.30 2.13
CA LYS A 8 -7.53 14.53 2.11
C LYS A 8 -6.66 15.70 2.55
N LYS A 9 -6.58 16.72 1.71
CA LYS A 9 -5.91 17.98 2.06
C LYS A 9 -6.69 18.78 3.09
N TYR A 10 -5.97 19.49 3.94
CA TYR A 10 -6.53 20.52 4.80
C TYR A 10 -5.99 21.90 4.41
N LYS A 11 -6.89 22.85 4.15
CA LYS A 11 -6.55 24.23 3.74
C LYS A 11 -5.55 24.26 2.57
N ASN A 12 -4.45 25.01 2.72
CA ASN A 12 -3.45 25.27 1.70
C ASN A 12 -2.26 24.29 1.73
N GLN A 13 -2.37 23.17 2.46
CA GLN A 13 -1.33 22.16 2.55
C GLN A 13 -1.06 21.51 1.18
N SER A 14 0.19 21.10 0.92
CA SER A 14 0.51 20.34 -0.30
C SER A 14 -0.04 18.89 -0.21
N LEU A 15 -0.15 18.19 -1.35
CA LEU A 15 -0.59 16.78 -1.33
C LEU A 15 0.47 15.89 -0.67
N MET A 16 1.74 16.28 -0.82
CA MET A 16 2.88 15.56 -0.29
C MET A 16 2.87 15.62 1.25
N ASP A 17 2.76 16.82 1.82
CA ASP A 17 2.73 16.99 3.29
C ASP A 17 1.53 16.25 3.91
N ALA A 18 0.36 16.33 3.27
CA ALA A 18 -0.83 15.60 3.73
C ALA A 18 -0.63 14.08 3.67
N GLY A 19 0.06 13.59 2.63
CA GLY A 19 0.40 12.18 2.48
C GLY A 19 1.41 11.71 3.52
N GLU A 20 2.42 12.53 3.80
CA GLU A 20 3.43 12.29 4.83
C GLU A 20 2.80 12.29 6.22
N GLU A 21 1.94 13.24 6.56
CA GLU A 21 1.20 13.24 7.83
C GLU A 21 0.34 11.99 8.00
N CYS A 22 -0.34 11.53 6.94
CA CYS A 22 -1.04 10.25 6.97
C CYS A 22 -0.10 9.10 7.31
N LEU A 23 1.06 9.00 6.65
CA LEU A 23 2.05 7.95 6.90
C LEU A 23 2.61 8.00 8.33
N LEU A 24 3.01 9.19 8.80
CA LEU A 24 3.50 9.42 10.15
C LEU A 24 2.45 9.08 11.21
N SER A 25 1.17 9.31 10.93
CA SER A 25 0.08 8.95 11.85
C SER A 25 -0.07 7.44 12.03
N LEU A 26 0.25 6.64 11.01
CA LEU A 26 0.26 5.18 11.09
C LEU A 26 1.49 4.68 11.85
N ALA A 27 2.65 5.30 11.63
CA ALA A 27 3.88 4.97 12.37
C ALA A 27 3.72 5.20 13.88
N LYS A 28 3.08 6.31 14.28
CA LYS A 28 2.76 6.59 15.69
C LYS A 28 1.85 5.56 16.36
N ARG A 29 1.13 4.75 15.58
CA ARG A 29 0.23 3.69 16.07
C ARG A 29 0.90 2.33 16.19
N VAL A 30 2.24 2.26 16.05
CA VAL A 30 3.02 1.02 16.16
C VAL A 30 2.58 -0.03 15.12
N LEU A 31 2.11 0.42 13.96
CA LEU A 31 1.76 -0.48 12.84
C LEU A 31 2.99 -0.89 12.04
N PHE A 32 4.09 -0.14 12.17
CA PHE A 32 5.34 -0.36 11.45
C PHE A 32 6.47 -0.74 12.41
N LYS A 33 7.31 -1.66 11.94
CA LYS A 33 8.61 -2.05 12.49
C LYS A 33 9.74 -1.54 11.62
N ASP A 34 10.95 -1.57 12.17
CA ASP A 34 12.19 -1.27 11.44
C ASP A 34 12.14 0.08 10.70
N VAL A 35 11.51 1.08 11.32
CA VAL A 35 11.35 2.41 10.72
C VAL A 35 12.69 3.12 10.71
N GLU A 36 13.23 3.30 9.52
CA GLU A 36 14.41 4.11 9.28
C GLU A 36 14.01 5.58 9.19
N TRP A 37 14.67 6.44 9.97
CA TRP A 37 14.53 7.89 9.86
C TRP A 37 15.72 8.47 9.13
N ARG A 38 15.48 9.09 7.98
CA ARG A 38 16.49 9.75 7.15
C ARG A 38 16.38 11.27 7.31
N GLY A 39 17.46 11.98 6.97
CA GLY A 39 17.53 13.45 7.03
C GLY A 39 18.31 13.99 8.22
N TRP A 40 18.44 15.32 8.29
CA TRP A 40 19.25 16.04 9.28
C TRP A 40 18.40 17.00 10.10
N ASN A 41 18.64 17.03 11.41
CA ASN A 41 17.95 17.91 12.37
C ASN A 41 16.43 17.84 12.26
N GLU A 42 15.78 18.96 11.94
CA GLU A 42 14.33 19.12 11.83
C GLU A 42 13.73 18.58 10.51
N PHE A 43 14.56 18.23 9.53
CA PHE A 43 14.14 17.70 8.23
C PHE A 43 14.19 16.17 8.17
N ARG A 44 13.71 15.50 9.24
CA ARG A 44 13.64 14.04 9.28
C ARG A 44 12.36 13.53 8.63
N TYR A 45 12.50 12.53 7.77
CA TYR A 45 11.39 11.84 7.13
C TYR A 45 11.58 10.33 7.25
N MET A 46 10.49 9.57 7.11
CA MET A 46 10.54 8.11 7.11
C MET A 46 11.14 7.61 5.81
N GLY A 47 12.21 6.82 5.90
CA GLY A 47 12.82 6.07 4.81
C GLY A 47 12.14 4.72 4.66
N GLU A 48 12.92 3.65 4.77
CA GLU A 48 12.40 2.28 4.73
C GLU A 48 11.67 1.92 6.02
N PHE A 49 10.60 1.13 5.90
CA PHE A 49 9.84 0.61 7.02
C PHE A 49 9.12 -0.67 6.61
N GLY A 50 8.88 -1.56 7.56
CA GLY A 50 8.05 -2.76 7.37
C GLY A 50 6.78 -2.69 8.22
N MET A 51 5.70 -3.36 7.82
CA MET A 51 4.59 -3.61 8.74
C MET A 51 4.98 -4.68 9.74
N HIS A 52 4.51 -4.56 10.99
CA HIS A 52 4.58 -5.68 11.91
C HIS A 52 3.77 -6.86 11.37
N ASP A 53 4.23 -8.09 11.58
CA ASP A 53 3.58 -9.29 11.05
C ASP A 53 2.12 -9.38 11.51
N LEU A 54 1.84 -9.07 12.78
CA LEU A 54 0.46 -8.99 13.30
C LEU A 54 -0.39 -7.90 12.63
N ALA A 55 0.20 -6.74 12.32
CA ALA A 55 -0.50 -5.66 11.63
C ALA A 55 -0.74 -6.01 10.16
N HIS A 56 0.21 -6.70 9.53
CA HIS A 56 0.10 -7.25 8.19
C HIS A 56 -1.02 -8.30 8.11
N ASP A 57 -1.01 -9.29 9.00
CA ASP A 57 -2.00 -10.36 9.04
C ASP A 57 -3.40 -9.79 9.27
N LEU A 58 -3.53 -8.82 10.19
CA LEU A 58 -4.80 -8.12 10.40
C LEU A 58 -5.26 -7.38 9.12
N ALA A 59 -4.37 -6.69 8.42
CA ALA A 59 -4.70 -6.00 7.18
C ALA A 59 -5.17 -6.97 6.09
N VAL A 60 -4.51 -8.12 5.95
CA VAL A 60 -4.91 -9.20 5.02
C VAL A 60 -6.28 -9.75 5.42
N CYS A 61 -6.51 -10.05 6.70
CA CYS A 61 -7.79 -10.52 7.20
C CYS A 61 -8.94 -9.53 6.94
N VAL A 62 -8.70 -8.23 7.15
CA VAL A 62 -9.69 -7.16 6.92
C VAL A 62 -9.95 -6.94 5.43
N ALA A 63 -8.91 -7.02 4.59
CA ALA A 63 -9.06 -6.92 3.14
C ALA A 63 -9.84 -8.10 2.56
N GLY A 64 -9.66 -9.29 3.14
CA GLY A 64 -10.28 -10.53 2.68
C GLY A 64 -9.97 -10.79 1.21
N SER A 65 -10.98 -11.23 0.44
CA SER A 65 -10.82 -11.51 -1.00
C SER A 65 -10.70 -10.28 -1.90
N LYS A 66 -10.68 -9.05 -1.34
CA LYS A 66 -10.52 -7.82 -2.14
C LYS A 66 -9.06 -7.54 -2.50
N LEU A 67 -8.11 -8.09 -1.75
CA LEU A 67 -6.68 -7.97 -1.99
C LEU A 67 -6.12 -9.34 -2.37
N LYS A 68 -5.38 -9.41 -3.47
CA LYS A 68 -4.67 -10.62 -3.90
C LYS A 68 -3.21 -10.29 -4.16
N MET A 69 -2.33 -10.97 -3.45
CA MET A 69 -0.91 -11.02 -3.81
C MET A 69 -0.74 -12.08 -4.90
N VAL A 70 -0.07 -11.71 -5.97
CA VAL A 70 0.24 -12.58 -7.10
C VAL A 70 1.71 -12.96 -7.02
N GLU A 71 1.95 -14.24 -6.82
CA GLU A 71 3.28 -14.85 -6.67
C GLU A 71 3.66 -15.69 -7.89
N SER A 72 2.69 -16.05 -8.72
CA SER A 72 2.91 -16.83 -9.93
C SER A 72 2.01 -16.36 -11.08
N LYS A 73 2.40 -16.67 -12.32
CA LYS A 73 1.55 -16.37 -13.50
C LYS A 73 0.27 -17.20 -13.55
N GLU A 74 0.23 -18.29 -12.77
CA GLU A 74 -0.87 -19.24 -12.72
C GLU A 74 -1.91 -18.85 -11.66
N ASP A 75 -1.63 -17.82 -10.86
CA ASP A 75 -2.53 -17.36 -9.82
C ASP A 75 -3.84 -16.82 -10.43
N GLU A 76 -4.94 -17.47 -10.08
CA GLU A 76 -6.27 -17.03 -10.51
C GLU A 76 -6.68 -15.73 -9.78
N LEU A 77 -7.25 -14.82 -10.56
CA LEU A 77 -7.80 -13.55 -10.07
C LEU A 77 -9.33 -13.63 -10.05
N ASP A 78 -9.90 -13.70 -8.86
CA ASP A 78 -11.36 -13.65 -8.64
C ASP A 78 -11.92 -12.27 -9.02
N ASP A 79 -13.13 -12.20 -9.60
CA ASP A 79 -13.82 -10.95 -9.96
C ASP A 79 -14.10 -10.04 -8.74
N ARG A 80 -14.03 -10.58 -7.52
CA ARG A 80 -14.12 -9.83 -6.25
C ARG A 80 -12.86 -9.03 -5.93
N VAL A 81 -11.72 -9.39 -6.54
CA VAL A 81 -10.43 -8.73 -6.30
C VAL A 81 -10.49 -7.30 -6.83
N ARG A 82 -10.07 -6.36 -5.98
CA ARG A 82 -10.02 -4.93 -6.29
C ARG A 82 -8.62 -4.36 -6.23
N HIS A 83 -7.73 -5.04 -5.51
CA HIS A 83 -6.35 -4.62 -5.31
C HIS A 83 -5.46 -5.82 -5.58
N VAL A 84 -4.48 -5.65 -6.46
CA VAL A 84 -3.52 -6.69 -6.81
C VAL A 84 -2.13 -6.20 -6.43
N SER A 85 -1.37 -7.02 -5.72
CA SER A 85 0.03 -6.74 -5.38
C SER A 85 0.93 -7.73 -6.10
N LEU A 86 2.02 -7.27 -6.69
CA LEU A 86 2.94 -8.13 -7.44
C LEU A 86 4.20 -8.42 -6.62
N SER A 87 4.64 -9.68 -6.59
CA SER A 87 6.01 -9.94 -6.17
C SER A 87 6.98 -9.48 -7.26
N SER A 88 8.17 -9.02 -6.87
CA SER A 88 9.17 -8.44 -7.78
C SER A 88 9.68 -9.39 -8.86
N GLU A 89 9.37 -10.68 -8.75
CA GLU A 89 9.88 -11.75 -9.60
C GLU A 89 8.85 -12.23 -10.65
N VAL A 90 7.64 -11.65 -10.65
CA VAL A 90 6.54 -12.14 -11.49
C VAL A 90 6.26 -11.19 -12.66
N ASP A 91 6.53 -11.68 -13.87
CA ASP A 91 6.03 -11.08 -15.11
C ASP A 91 4.55 -11.47 -15.30
N ILE A 92 3.64 -10.66 -14.78
CA ILE A 92 2.21 -10.93 -14.92
C ILE A 92 1.74 -10.52 -16.31
N CYS A 93 0.88 -11.34 -16.92
CA CYS A 93 0.22 -10.98 -18.16
C CYS A 93 -0.77 -9.84 -17.90
N LEU A 94 -0.44 -8.61 -18.35
CA LEU A 94 -1.32 -7.43 -18.25
C LEU A 94 -2.71 -7.68 -18.86
N GLU A 95 -2.84 -8.65 -19.77
CA GLU A 95 -4.11 -9.08 -20.34
C GLU A 95 -5.08 -9.70 -19.33
N SER A 96 -4.57 -10.33 -18.26
CA SER A 96 -5.43 -10.87 -17.19
C SER A 96 -5.99 -9.74 -16.34
N LEU A 97 -5.19 -8.71 -16.07
CA LEU A 97 -5.61 -7.52 -15.33
C LEU A 97 -6.59 -6.65 -16.11
N SER A 98 -6.42 -6.53 -17.43
CA SER A 98 -7.32 -5.73 -18.27
C SER A 98 -8.74 -6.30 -18.35
N LYS A 99 -8.92 -7.59 -18.09
CA LYS A 99 -10.23 -8.26 -18.00
C LYS A 99 -10.94 -8.00 -16.67
N MET A 100 -10.25 -7.50 -15.64
CA MET A 100 -10.83 -7.26 -14.33
C MET A 100 -11.66 -5.98 -14.32
N ARG A 101 -12.99 -6.12 -14.22
CA ARG A 101 -13.92 -4.99 -14.23
C ARG A 101 -13.89 -4.13 -12.97
N HIS A 102 -13.39 -4.69 -11.87
CA HIS A 102 -13.45 -4.08 -10.54
C HIS A 102 -12.07 -3.79 -9.95
N LEU A 103 -11.01 -3.95 -10.74
CA LEU A 103 -9.66 -3.58 -10.33
C LEU A 103 -9.58 -2.07 -10.07
N ARG A 104 -9.05 -1.70 -8.91
CA ARG A 104 -8.91 -0.32 -8.43
C ARG A 104 -7.45 0.08 -8.25
N SER A 105 -6.57 -0.85 -7.92
CA SER A 105 -5.14 -0.57 -7.83
C SER A 105 -4.27 -1.77 -8.13
N LEU A 106 -3.11 -1.47 -8.69
CA LEU A 106 -1.95 -2.35 -8.82
C LEU A 106 -0.87 -1.82 -7.87
N LEU A 107 -0.32 -2.69 -7.02
CA LEU A 107 0.65 -2.38 -5.97
C LEU A 107 1.96 -3.12 -6.18
#